data_AF-A0A2J4YCB5-F1
#
_entry.id   AF-A0A2J4YCB5-F1
#
_cell.length_a   1.000
_cell.length_b   1.000
_cell.length_c   1.000
_cell.angle_alpha   90.00
_cell.angle_beta   90.00
_cell.angle_gamma   90.00
#
_symmetry.space_group_name_H-M   'P 1'
#
loop_
_entity.id
_entity.type
_entity.pdbx_description
1 polymer ?
#
loop_
_entity_poly.entity_id
_entity_poly.type
_entity_poly.pdbx_seq_one_letter_code
_entity_poly.pdbx_strand_id
1 'polypeptide(L)'
;FRRQRQMGMRDSIQTLAAGLLVNRTVVLITHDPMEACRLSHRLLVLSPAPGGIDDGHHLSGMPPRAPDDPALLASQAELLQQLIRANG
;
A
#
# COMPACT_ATOMS: atom_id res chain seq x y z
N PHE A 1 -0.72 21.50 9.88
CA PHE A 1 -1.78 21.32 10.89
C PHE A 1 -3.04 20.58 10.41
N ARG A 2 -3.74 20.98 9.32
CA ARG A 2 -4.93 20.23 8.82
C ARG A 2 -4.61 18.84 8.23
N ARG A 3 -3.52 18.69 7.46
CA ARG A 3 -3.11 17.40 6.85
C ARG A 3 -2.70 16.31 7.86
N GLN A 4 -1.98 16.67 8.92
CA GLN A 4 -1.53 15.70 9.94
C GLN A 4 -2.69 15.02 10.67
N ARG A 5 -3.76 15.75 11.01
CA ARG A 5 -4.95 15.15 11.64
C ARG A 5 -5.73 14.23 10.69
N GLN A 6 -5.68 14.51 9.39
CA GLN A 6 -6.38 13.73 8.37
C GLN A 6 -5.64 12.41 8.06
N MET A 7 -4.30 12.41 8.14
CA MET A 7 -3.46 11.20 8.08
C MET A 7 -3.77 10.24 9.24
N GLY A 8 -3.75 10.72 10.48
CA GLY A 8 -4.04 9.87 11.65
C GLY A 8 -5.44 9.26 11.62
N MET A 9 -6.44 9.96 11.07
CA MET A 9 -7.77 9.40 10.88
C MET A 9 -7.79 8.28 9.82
N ARG A 10 -7.10 8.46 8.68
CA ARG A 10 -6.99 7.41 7.65
C ARG A 10 -6.30 6.17 8.22
N ASP A 11 -5.18 6.35 8.91
CA ASP A 11 -4.42 5.25 9.48
C ASP A 11 -5.25 4.45 10.48
N SER A 12 -6.05 5.14 11.30
CA SER A 12 -6.95 4.53 12.29
C SER A 12 -8.06 3.70 11.63
N ILE A 13 -8.70 4.23 10.58
CA ILE A 13 -9.75 3.50 9.84
C ILE A 13 -9.16 2.26 9.17
N GLN A 14 -7.98 2.39 8.56
CA GLN A 14 -7.27 1.28 7.95
C GLN A 14 -6.87 0.20 8.97
N THR A 15 -6.38 0.59 10.16
CA THR A 15 -6.10 -0.34 11.27
C THR A 15 -7.36 -1.08 11.70
N LEU A 16 -8.47 -0.35 11.85
CA LEU A 16 -9.75 -0.95 12.22
C LEU A 16 -10.23 -1.94 11.15
N ALA A 17 -10.18 -1.57 9.87
CA ALA A 17 -10.55 -2.43 8.76
C ALA A 17 -9.70 -3.71 8.72
N ALA A 18 -8.38 -3.59 8.90
CA ALA A 18 -7.49 -4.74 8.95
C ALA A 18 -7.86 -5.72 10.09
N GLY A 19 -8.21 -5.20 11.28
CA GLY A 19 -8.67 -6.01 12.40
C GLY A 19 -10.01 -6.72 12.14
N LEU A 20 -10.96 -6.03 11.52
CA LEU A 20 -12.28 -6.60 11.19
C LEU A 20 -12.23 -7.66 10.08
N LEU A 21 -11.21 -7.59 9.22
CA LEU A 21 -11.06 -8.46 8.05
C LEU A 21 -10.06 -9.61 8.27
N VAL A 22 -9.61 -9.83 9.51
CA VAL A 22 -8.77 -10.98 9.87
C VAL A 22 -9.43 -12.28 9.39
N ASN A 23 -8.62 -13.19 8.82
CA ASN A 23 -9.04 -14.46 8.24
C ASN A 23 -10.03 -14.36 7.07
N ARG A 24 -10.10 -13.21 6.40
CA ARG A 24 -10.83 -13.04 5.14
C ARG A 24 -9.86 -12.83 3.98
N THR A 25 -10.25 -13.30 2.81
CA THR A 25 -9.59 -12.91 1.56
C THR A 25 -10.09 -11.52 1.18
N VAL A 26 -9.17 -10.56 1.06
CA VAL A 26 -9.47 -9.16 0.74
C VAL A 26 -8.75 -8.78 -0.54
N VAL A 27 -9.47 -8.14 -1.45
CA VAL A 27 -8.90 -7.43 -2.60
C VAL A 27 -9.07 -5.94 -2.34
N LEU A 28 -7.96 -5.23 -2.21
CA LEU A 28 -7.92 -3.78 -2.05
C LEU A 28 -7.45 -3.16 -3.36
N ILE A 29 -8.24 -2.24 -3.91
CA ILE A 29 -7.85 -1.43 -5.07
C ILE A 29 -7.62 -0.02 -4.55
N THR A 30 -6.39 0.47 -4.67
CA THR A 30 -6.02 1.82 -4.25
C THR A 30 -5.02 2.43 -5.20
N HIS A 31 -5.02 3.77 -5.25
CA HIS A 31 -4.02 4.57 -5.97
C HIS A 31 -3.02 5.22 -5.00
N ASP A 32 -3.16 4.99 -3.70
CA ASP A 32 -2.25 5.50 -2.67
C ASP A 32 -1.19 4.44 -2.36
N PRO A 33 0.09 4.68 -2.73
CA PRO A 33 1.17 3.72 -2.48
C PRO A 33 1.39 3.42 -1.00
N MET A 34 1.11 4.38 -0.10
CA MET A 34 1.24 4.12 1.34
C MET A 34 0.19 3.11 1.79
N GLU A 35 -1.07 3.31 1.40
CA GLU A 35 -2.15 2.39 1.74
C GLU A 35 -1.89 0.99 1.18
N ALA A 36 -1.43 0.92 -0.07
CA ALA A 36 -1.05 -0.31 -0.73
C ALA A 36 0.05 -1.05 0.06
N CYS A 37 1.17 -0.38 0.34
CA CYS A 37 2.28 -0.98 1.08
C CYS A 37 1.92 -1.32 2.52
N ARG A 38 1.02 -0.56 3.15
CA ARG A 38 0.66 -0.77 4.55
C ARG A 38 -0.25 -1.97 4.76
N LEU A 39 -1.24 -2.16 3.89
CA LEU A 39 -2.34 -3.11 4.09
C LEU A 39 -2.18 -4.43 3.31
N SER A 40 -1.30 -4.48 2.32
CA SER A 40 -1.24 -5.63 1.42
C SER A 40 -0.34 -6.75 1.94
N HIS A 41 -0.82 -7.98 1.84
CA HIS A 41 0.04 -9.16 1.93
C HIS A 41 0.87 -9.33 0.65
N ARG A 42 0.25 -9.01 -0.50
CA ARG A 42 0.85 -9.07 -1.83
C ARG A 42 0.43 -7.82 -2.61
N LEU A 43 1.36 -7.23 -3.35
CA LEU A 43 1.09 -6.11 -4.23
C LEU A 43 1.05 -6.58 -5.68
N LEU A 44 0.05 -6.10 -6.41
CA LEU A 44 -0.09 -6.28 -7.84
C LEU A 44 -0.23 -4.89 -8.46
N VAL A 45 0.74 -4.50 -9.29
CA VAL A 45 0.74 -3.21 -9.95
C VAL A 45 0.17 -3.39 -11.35
N LEU A 46 -0.89 -2.64 -11.66
CA LEU A 46 -1.51 -2.65 -12.98
C LEU A 46 -0.84 -1.59 -13.85
N SER A 47 -0.31 -2.00 -15.00
CA SER A 47 0.32 -1.09 -15.96
C SER A 47 -0.68 -0.60 -17.02
N PRO A 48 -0.51 0.64 -17.53
CA PRO A 48 -1.19 1.12 -18.73
C PRO A 48 -0.82 0.32 -20.00
N ALA A 49 -1.46 0.64 -21.13
CA ALA A 49 -1.32 -0.07 -22.41
C ALA A 49 0.14 -0.44 -22.79
N PRO A 50 0.43 -1.67 -23.27
CA PRO A 50 -0.52 -2.72 -23.70
C PRO A 50 -1.22 -3.46 -22.56
N GLY A 51 -1.04 -3.01 -21.30
CA GLY A 51 -1.63 -3.61 -20.11
C GLY A 51 -0.69 -4.65 -19.54
N GLY A 52 -0.77 -4.85 -18.23
CA GLY A 52 0.07 -5.83 -17.54
C GLY A 52 -0.20 -5.85 -16.04
N ILE A 53 0.21 -6.94 -15.42
CA ILE A 53 0.27 -7.08 -13.96
C ILE A 53 1.72 -7.36 -13.60
N ASP A 54 2.29 -6.48 -12.77
CA ASP A 54 3.59 -6.68 -12.15
C ASP A 54 3.39 -7.09 -10.69
N ASP A 55 3.86 -8.28 -10.34
CA ASP A 55 3.80 -8.86 -8.99
C ASP A 55 5.18 -8.98 -8.33
N GLY A 56 6.21 -8.35 -8.91
CA GLY A 56 7.60 -8.41 -8.44
C GLY A 56 7.88 -7.53 -7.22
N HIS A 57 6.94 -6.70 -6.78
CA HIS A 57 7.11 -5.87 -5.60
C HIS A 57 6.85 -6.67 -4.31
N HIS A 58 7.90 -6.88 -3.53
CA HIS A 58 7.83 -7.65 -2.29
C HIS A 58 7.91 -6.75 -1.05
N LEU A 59 7.02 -6.99 -0.10
CA LEU A 59 6.96 -6.28 1.17
C LEU A 59 7.39 -7.22 2.30
N SER A 60 8.23 -6.73 3.22
CA SER A 60 8.58 -7.44 4.44
C SER A 60 7.50 -7.24 5.52
N GLY A 61 7.39 -8.18 6.46
CA GLY A 61 6.42 -8.11 7.56
C GLY A 61 4.97 -8.34 7.14
N MET A 62 4.07 -8.34 8.12
CA MET A 62 2.64 -8.59 7.94
C MET A 62 1.83 -7.29 8.00
N PRO A 63 0.74 -7.16 7.21
CA PRO A 63 -0.18 -6.04 7.36
C PRO A 63 -1.03 -6.16 8.65
N PRO A 64 -1.50 -5.05 9.23
CA PRO A 64 -1.19 -3.68 8.84
C PRO A 64 0.20 -3.27 9.36
N ARG A 65 1.07 -2.76 8.48
CA ARG A 65 2.41 -2.27 8.85
C ARG A 65 2.31 -0.91 9.57
N ALA A 66 3.29 -0.59 10.41
CA ALA A 66 3.33 0.72 11.05
C ALA A 66 3.73 1.80 10.02
N PRO A 67 3.02 2.94 9.94
CA PRO A 67 3.26 3.95 8.90
C PRO A 67 4.63 4.62 8.99
N ASP A 68 5.29 4.53 10.14
CA ASP A 68 6.63 5.04 10.43
C ASP A 68 7.73 3.95 10.40
N ASP A 69 7.39 2.72 10.03
CA ASP A 69 8.36 1.63 9.84
C ASP A 69 9.33 1.99 8.69
N PRO A 70 10.66 2.05 8.93
CA PRO A 70 11.64 2.34 7.89
C PRO A 70 11.58 1.38 6.70
N ALA A 71 11.29 0.10 6.92
CA ALA A 71 11.17 -0.87 5.84
C ALA A 71 9.95 -0.59 4.96
N LEU A 72 8.82 -0.22 5.58
CA LEU A 72 7.63 0.21 4.84
C LEU A 72 7.91 1.45 4.00
N LEU A 73 8.56 2.46 4.59
CA LEU A 73 8.90 3.71 3.90
C LEU A 73 9.82 3.48 2.70
N ALA A 74 10.79 2.57 2.83
CA ALA A 74 11.68 2.18 1.73
C ALA A 74 10.88 1.51 0.59
N SER A 75 10.06 0.50 0.90
CA SER A 75 9.21 -0.17 -0.10
C SER A 75 8.23 0.80 -0.76
N GLN A 76 7.66 1.75 -0.02
CA GLN A 76 6.80 2.79 -0.58
C GLN A 76 7.55 3.65 -1.62
N ALA A 77 8.79 4.03 -1.34
CA ALA A 77 9.61 4.80 -2.28
C ALA A 77 9.91 3.99 -3.56
N GLU A 78 10.21 2.70 -3.42
CA GLU A 78 10.41 1.79 -4.56
C GLU A 78 9.14 1.63 -5.41
N LEU A 79 7.98 1.46 -4.76
CA LEU A 79 6.69 1.36 -5.44
C LEU A 79 6.36 2.65 -6.20
N LEU A 80 6.61 3.82 -5.60
CA LEU A 80 6.44 5.11 -6.26
C LEU A 80 7.29 5.21 -7.53
N GLN A 81 8.56 4.78 -7.47
CA GLN A 81 9.43 4.76 -8.65
C GLN A 81 8.92 3.81 -9.73
N GLN A 82 8.39 2.64 -9.34
CA GLN A 82 7.79 1.68 -10.26
C GLN A 82 6.56 2.28 -10.97
N LEU A 83 5.67 2.95 -10.24
CA LEU A 83 4.49 3.61 -10.80
C LEU A 83 4.87 4.76 -11.75
N ILE A 84 5.90 5.55 -11.41
CA ILE A 84 6.41 6.61 -12.28
C ILE A 84 6.94 6.02 -13.60
N ARG A 85 7.74 4.94 -13.53
CA ARG A 85 8.25 4.24 -14.71
C ARG A 85 7.14 3.65 -15.58
N ALA A 86 6.10 3.11 -14.96
CA ALA A 86 4.97 2.51 -15.68
C ALA A 86 4.05 3.55 -16.35
N ASN A 87 4.15 4.82 -15.96
CA ASN A 87 3.34 5.91 -16.51
C ASN A 87 4.09 6.78 -17.53
N GLY A 88 5.37 6.51 -17.78
CA GLY A 88 6.17 7.14 -18.84
C GLY A 88 6.27 6.26 -20.06
#